data_AF-A0A6M4Y6Y3-F1
#
_entry.id   AF-A0A6M4Y6Y3-F1
#
_cell.length_a   1.000
_cell.length_b   1.000
_cell.length_c   1.000
_cell.angle_alpha   90.00
_cell.angle_beta   90.00
_cell.angle_gamma   90.00
#
_symmetry.space_group_name_H-M   'P 1'
#
loop_
_entity.id
_entity.type
_entity.pdbx_description
1 polymer ?
#
loop_
_entity_poly.entity_id
_entity_poly.type
_entity_poly.pdbx_seq_one_letter_code
_entity_poly.pdbx_strand_id
1 'polypeptide(L)' 'MSSERYLFLIKGSLVMAQPLAAPETGELLTSLLQQGFAVGPLSVWASNTEQALACYEQSAQRQAFVDVLAGRTA' A
#
# COMPACT_ATOMS: atom_id res chain seq x y z
N MET A 1 -11.18 13.49 -13.67
CA MET A 1 -11.01 12.42 -12.66
C MET A 1 -9.51 12.30 -12.41
N SER A 2 -8.99 12.97 -11.38
CA SER A 2 -7.56 12.94 -11.04
C SER A 2 -7.27 11.67 -10.26
N SER A 3 -6.73 10.65 -10.93
CA SER A 3 -6.18 9.49 -10.22
C SER A 3 -4.84 9.89 -9.61
N GLU A 4 -4.69 9.63 -8.32
CA GLU A 4 -3.46 9.87 -7.57
C GLU A 4 -2.77 8.56 -7.24
N ARG A 5 -1.46 8.62 -7.00
CA ARG A 5 -0.69 7.45 -6.61
C ARG A 5 -0.74 7.28 -5.10
N TYR A 6 -1.18 6.12 -4.64
CA TYR A 6 -1.22 5.76 -3.23
C TYR A 6 -0.08 4.80 -2.89
N LEU A 7 0.55 5.07 -1.75
CA LEU A 7 1.44 4.14 -1.06
C LEU A 7 0.69 3.44 0.06
N PHE A 8 1.15 2.25 0.40
CA PHE A 8 0.56 1.46 1.48
C PHE A 8 1.59 1.30 2.59
N LEU A 9 1.17 1.56 3.82
CA LEU A 9 1.96 1.35 5.02
C LEU A 9 1.35 0.18 5.79
N ILE A 10 2.18 -0.79 6.12
CA ILE A 10 1.76 -2.09 6.67
C ILE A 10 2.38 -2.24 8.05
N LYS A 11 1.57 -2.58 9.04
CA LYS A 11 2.05 -2.95 10.37
C LYS A 11 1.19 -4.09 10.91
N GLY A 12 1.71 -5.31 10.85
CA GLY A 12 0.93 -6.51 11.15
C GLY A 12 -0.22 -6.65 10.16
N SER A 13 -1.46 -6.66 10.66
CA SER A 13 -2.69 -6.70 9.85
C SER A 13 -3.23 -5.33 9.45
N LEU A 14 -2.63 -4.24 9.95
CA LEU A 14 -3.07 -2.89 9.62
C LEU A 14 -2.43 -2.45 8.30
N VAL A 15 -3.27 -2.07 7.33
CA VAL A 15 -2.86 -1.48 6.06
C VAL A 15 -3.45 -0.07 5.97
N MET A 16 -2.59 0.92 5.77
CA MET A 16 -3.00 2.31 5.58
C MET A 16 -2.61 2.77 4.17
N ALA A 17 -3.56 3.34 3.43
CA ALA A 17 -3.28 3.98 2.14
C ALA A 17 -2.97 5.47 2.35
N GLN A 18 -1.89 5.96 1.76
CA GLN A 18 -1.43 7.35 1.84
C GLN A 18 -1.23 7.93 0.44
N PRO A 19 -1.87 9.04 0.10
CA PRO A 19 -1.71 9.69 -1.20
C PRO A 19 -0.32 10.36 -1.29
N LEU A 20 0.41 10.14 -2.39
CA LEU A 20 1.70 10.81 -2.62
C LEU A 20 1.56 12.31 -2.87
N ALA A 21 0.38 12.74 -3.33
CA ALA A 21 0.14 14.12 -3.74
C ALA A 21 -0.01 15.08 -2.56
N ALA A 22 -0.26 14.56 -1.34
CA ALA A 22 -0.39 15.41 -0.17
C ALA A 22 1.00 15.88 0.31
N PRO A 23 1.21 17.20 0.48
CA PRO A 23 2.50 17.77 0.85
C PRO A 23 2.97 17.30 2.23
N GLU A 24 2.05 17.01 3.16
CA GLU A 24 2.39 16.47 4.49
C GLU A 24 2.75 14.98 4.48
N THR A 25 2.56 14.27 3.36
CA THR A 25 2.82 12.83 3.28
C THR A 25 4.28 12.49 3.59
N GLY A 26 5.25 13.34 3.24
CA GLY A 26 6.66 13.07 3.53
C GLY A 26 6.97 12.95 5.03
N GLU A 27 6.49 13.89 5.83
CA GLU A 27 6.72 13.92 7.28
C GLU A 27 5.93 12.82 8.00
N LEU A 28 4.68 12.60 7.58
CA LEU A 28 3.83 11.54 8.11
C LEU A 28 4.42 10.16 7.81
N LEU A 29 4.90 9.93 6.58
CA LEU A 29 5.49 8.66 6.16
C LEU A 29 6.80 8.40 6.91
N THR A 30 7.64 9.42 7.12
CA THR A 30 8.84 9.31 7.94
C THR A 30 8.50 8.92 9.38
N SER A 31 7.49 9.56 9.97
CA SER A 31 7.03 9.26 11.33
C SER A 31 6.48 7.84 11.45
N LEU A 32 5.69 7.39 10.47
CA LEU A 32 5.12 6.04 10.44
C LEU A 32 6.20 4.98 10.25
N LEU A 33 7.20 5.23 9.40
CA LEU A 33 8.35 4.34 9.25
C LEU A 33 9.13 4.18 10.57
N GLN A 34 9.36 5.28 11.29
CA GLN A 34 10.01 5.24 12.61
C GLN A 34 9.20 4.47 13.66
N GLN A 35 7.87 4.47 13.55
CA GLN A 35 6.97 3.68 14.41
C GLN A 35 6.91 2.19 14.02
N GLY A 36 7.68 1.76 13.01
CA GLY A 36 7.79 0.38 12.57
C GLY A 36 6.73 -0.04 11.54
N PHE A 37 6.11 0.91 10.82
CA PHE A 37 5.37 0.57 9.61
C PHE A 37 6.34 0.26 8.46
N ALA A 38 6.04 -0.77 7.69
CA ALA A 38 6.75 -1.11 6.47
C ALA A 38 6.03 -0.51 5.25
N VAL A 39 6.77 0.01 4.28
CA VAL A 39 6.18 0.43 3.01
C VAL A 39 5.89 -0.82 2.17
N GLY A 40 4.64 -0.95 1.74
CA GLY A 40 4.22 -2.01 0.84
C GLY A 40 4.94 -1.91 -0.52
N PRO A 41 5.30 -3.04 -1.15
CA PRO A 41 6.06 -3.04 -2.39
C PRO A 41 5.24 -2.55 -3.60
N LEU A 42 3.92 -2.52 -3.47
CA LEU A 42 2.99 -2.15 -4.53
C LEU A 42 2.40 -0.78 -4.24
N SER A 43 2.40 0.07 -5.26
CA SER A 43 1.70 1.36 -5.27
C SER A 43 0.60 1.33 -6.30
N VAL A 44 -0.56 1.89 -5.97
CA VAL A 44 -1.77 1.79 -6.80
C VAL A 44 -2.24 3.19 -7.19
N TRP A 45 -2.75 3.32 -8.42
CA TRP A 45 -3.45 4.53 -8.85
C TRP A 45 -4.92 4.42 -8.47
N ALA A 46 -5.42 5.38 -7.70
CA ALA A 46 -6.81 5.40 -7.28
C ALA A 46 -7.32 6.84 -7.20
N SER A 47 -8.63 7.01 -7.28
CA SER A 47 -9.25 8.33 -7.12
C SER A 47 -9.52 8.68 -5.65
N ASN A 48 -9.52 7.68 -4.76
CA ASN A 48 -9.73 7.83 -3.32
C ASN A 48 -9.08 6.68 -2.53
N THR A 49 -9.00 6.85 -1.21
CA THR A 49 -8.39 5.89 -0.28
C THR A 49 -9.08 4.53 -0.27
N GLU A 50 -10.42 4.47 -0.35
CA GLU A 50 -11.17 3.21 -0.35
C GLU A 50 -10.87 2.37 -1.60
N GLN A 51 -10.87 3.02 -2.77
CA GLN A 51 -10.51 2.40 -4.04
C GLN A 51 -9.05 1.96 -4.04
N ALA A 52 -8.15 2.75 -3.42
CA ALA A 52 -6.75 2.38 -3.26
C ALA A 52 -6.61 1.08 -2.45
N LEU A 53 -7.30 0.99 -1.31
CA LEU A 53 -7.30 -0.20 -0.45
C LEU A 53 -7.86 -1.42 -1.17
N ALA A 54 -9.02 -1.30 -1.83
CA ALA A 54 -9.63 -2.41 -2.56
C ALA A 54 -8.73 -2.93 -3.71
N CYS A 55 -8.12 -2.02 -4.47
CA CYS A 55 -7.18 -2.40 -5.54
C CYS A 55 -5.88 -2.98 -4.99
N TYR A 56 -5.41 -2.50 -3.83
CA TYR A 56 -4.23 -3.05 -3.16
C TYR A 56 -4.49 -4.45 -2.63
N GLU A 57 -5.62 -4.71 -1.97
CA GLU A 57 -6.01 -6.05 -1.53
C GLU A 57 -6.07 -7.03 -2.71
N GLN A 58 -6.69 -6.63 -3.82
CA GLN A 58 -6.76 -7.46 -5.02
C GLN A 58 -5.36 -7.74 -5.59
N SER A 59 -4.48 -6.73 -5.61
CA SER A 59 -3.11 -6.86 -6.10
C SER A 59 -2.25 -7.73 -5.17
N ALA A 60 -2.35 -7.53 -3.85
CA ALA A 60 -1.65 -8.29 -2.83
C ALA A 60 -2.12 -9.75 -2.82
N GLN A 61 -3.43 -10.01 -2.94
CA GLN A 61 -3.98 -11.35 -3.06
C GLN A 61 -3.51 -12.03 -4.34
N ARG A 62 -3.45 -11.29 -5.46
CA ARG A 62 -2.92 -11.83 -6.72
C ARG A 62 -1.43 -12.12 -6.63
N GLN A 63 -0.65 -11.27 -5.96
CA GLN A 63 0.78 -11.48 -5.73
C GLN A 63 1.01 -12.71 -4.85
N ALA A 64 0.32 -12.80 -3.71
CA ALA A 64 0.39 -13.95 -2.81
C ALA A 64 -0.05 -15.24 -3.52
N PHE A 65 -1.09 -15.17 -4.36
CA PHE A 65 -1.53 -16.30 -5.17
C PHE A 65 -0.47 -16.70 -6.20
N VAL A 66 0.16 -15.75 -6.88
CA VAL A 66 1.27 -16.01 -7.80
C VAL A 66 2.47 -16.59 -7.07
N ASP A 67 2.82 -16.11 -5.88
CA ASP A 67 3.93 -16.63 -5.07
C ASP A 67 3.66 -18.08 -4.62
N VAL A 68 2.41 -18.39 -4.22
CA VAL A 68 1.96 -19.75 -3.95
C VAL A 68 2.07 -20.64 -5.19
N LEU A 69 1.60 -20.18 -6.35
CA LEU A 69 1.72 -20.92 -7.61
C LEU A 69 3.17 -21.08 -8.07
N ALA A 70 4.03 -20.11 -7.79
CA ALA A 70 5.46 -20.13 -8.09
C ALA A 70 6.27 -20.96 -7.07
N GLY A 71 5.61 -21.56 -6.06
CA GLY A 71 6.25 -22.38 -5.04
C GLY A 71 7.13 -21.60 -4.07
N ARG A 72 7.05 -20.26 -4.06
CA ARG A 72 7.71 -19.41 -3.06
C ARG A 72 6.79 -19.32 -1.86
N THR A 73 6.89 -20.31 -0.99
CA THR A 73 6.27 -20.22 0.34
C THR A 73 6.97 -19.14 1.13
N ALA A 74 6.16 -18.21 1.68
CA ALA A 74 6.59 -17.17 2.60
C ALA A 74 7.10 -17.76 3.92
#